data_AF-A0A946SIT4-F1
#
_entry.id   AF-A0A946SIT4-F1
#
_cell.length_a   1.000
_cell.length_b   1.000
_cell.length_c   1.000
_cell.angle_alpha   90.00
_cell.angle_beta   90.00
_cell.angle_gamma   90.00
#
_symmetry.space_group_name_H-M   'P 1'
#
loop_
_entity.id
_entity.type
_entity.pdbx_description
1 polymer ?
#
loop_
_entity_poly.entity_id
_entity_poly.type
_entity_poly.pdbx_seq_one_letter_code
_entity_poly.pdbx_strand_id
1 'polypeptide(L)'
;MNRSKKLMYVVAGGAGVLALQLAFHLAGPSALASSHEEHPAEHPTAAEHGQSHIVLAPFAEGKAEAWQAWATEWASDEEGVVAFNKRHGLTRQAGWLCQTPGGPMVVVLHEGPGSATLMQTMAESDDPYDVKMVAQLSELHGVDFSGEMPPAPAIVFDTSQEGSWVPGSEHPTEHPE
;
A
#
# COMPACT_ATOMS: atom_id res chain seq x y z
N MET A 1 29.09 -36.03 14.93
CA MET A 1 28.43 -36.91 13.95
C MET A 1 26.94 -36.57 13.92
N ASN A 2 26.41 -36.37 12.71
CA ASN A 2 25.15 -35.70 12.34
C ASN A 2 23.90 -36.05 13.15
N ARG A 3 23.12 -35.02 13.53
CA ARG A 3 21.67 -35.14 13.65
C ARG A 3 21.03 -34.55 12.39
N SER A 4 20.65 -35.43 11.48
CA SER A 4 19.81 -35.11 10.32
C SER A 4 18.50 -34.49 10.79
N LYS A 5 18.23 -33.24 10.38
CA LYS A 5 16.89 -32.66 10.45
C LYS A 5 16.10 -33.18 9.24
N LYS A 6 15.06 -33.96 9.50
CA LYS A 6 14.04 -34.31 8.50
C LYS A 6 13.39 -33.03 8.02
N LEU A 7 13.46 -32.79 6.72
CA LEU A 7 12.66 -31.81 6.00
C LEU A 7 11.20 -32.28 6.06
N MET A 8 10.35 -31.54 6.76
CA MET A 8 8.90 -31.78 6.78
C MET A 8 8.28 -30.88 5.71
N TYR A 9 7.88 -31.49 4.61
CA TYR A 9 7.01 -30.86 3.62
C TYR A 9 5.64 -30.62 4.28
N VAL A 10 5.25 -29.36 4.46
CA VAL A 10 3.84 -29.02 4.70
C VAL A 10 3.25 -28.67 3.34
N VAL A 11 2.57 -29.65 2.75
CA VAL A 11 1.60 -29.41 1.68
C VAL A 11 0.37 -28.78 2.36
N ALA A 12 0.32 -27.45 2.40
CA ALA A 12 -0.88 -26.72 2.77
C ALA A 12 -1.79 -26.67 1.54
N GLY A 13 -2.56 -27.74 1.35
CA GLY A 13 -3.73 -27.71 0.49
C GLY A 13 -4.87 -26.94 1.16
N GLY A 14 -5.60 -26.16 0.37
CA GLY A 14 -6.95 -25.70 0.71
C GLY A 14 -7.05 -24.38 1.48
N ALA A 15 -7.67 -23.39 0.83
CA ALA A 15 -8.38 -22.25 1.42
C ALA A 15 -7.62 -21.04 2.02
N GLY A 16 -6.28 -20.98 1.99
CA GLY A 16 -5.54 -19.84 2.56
C GLY A 16 -5.24 -18.65 1.61
N VAL A 17 -5.32 -18.85 0.29
CA VAL A 17 -4.86 -17.85 -0.70
C VAL A 17 -5.98 -16.91 -1.18
N LEU A 18 -7.24 -17.17 -0.83
CA LEU A 18 -8.37 -16.37 -1.29
C LEU A 18 -8.64 -15.09 -0.47
N ALA A 19 -8.00 -14.90 0.70
CA ALA A 19 -8.31 -13.74 1.55
C ALA A 19 -7.76 -12.41 1.01
N LEU A 20 -6.64 -12.43 0.27
CA LEU A 20 -6.08 -11.20 -0.34
C LEU A 20 -6.83 -10.80 -1.62
N GLN A 21 -7.49 -11.76 -2.29
CA GLN A 21 -8.24 -11.53 -3.53
C GLN A 21 -9.72 -11.20 -3.27
N LEU A 22 -10.30 -11.58 -2.12
CA LEU A 22 -11.68 -11.22 -1.76
C LEU A 22 -11.84 -9.80 -1.19
N ALA A 23 -10.79 -9.17 -0.64
CA ALA A 23 -10.88 -7.78 -0.17
C ALA A 23 -11.14 -6.78 -1.33
N PHE A 24 -10.68 -7.11 -2.55
CA PHE A 24 -10.98 -6.33 -3.76
C PHE A 24 -12.33 -6.67 -4.41
N HIS A 25 -12.95 -7.81 -4.10
CA HIS A 25 -14.23 -8.23 -4.69
C HIS A 25 -15.46 -8.02 -3.79
N LEU A 26 -15.30 -7.80 -2.48
CA LEU A 26 -16.42 -7.57 -1.55
C LEU A 26 -16.63 -6.10 -1.16
N ALA A 27 -15.67 -5.21 -1.44
CA ALA A 27 -15.91 -3.78 -1.46
C ALA A 27 -16.48 -3.37 -2.84
N GLY A 28 -17.71 -3.82 -3.13
CA GLY A 28 -18.44 -3.31 -4.28
C GLY A 28 -18.62 -1.78 -4.15
N PRO A 29 -18.65 -1.01 -5.26
CA PRO A 29 -18.71 0.46 -5.26
C PRO A 29 -20.01 1.06 -4.68
N SER A 30 -20.85 0.29 -3.99
CA SER A 30 -22.20 0.70 -3.58
C SER A 30 -22.34 1.23 -2.16
N ALA A 31 -21.25 1.43 -1.41
CA ALA A 31 -21.37 2.00 -0.05
C ALA A 31 -21.57 3.53 0.00
N LEU A 32 -21.56 4.23 -1.14
CA LEU A 32 -21.80 5.69 -1.22
C LEU A 32 -22.85 6.11 -2.27
N ALA A 33 -23.81 5.23 -2.60
CA ALA A 33 -24.92 5.61 -3.49
C ALA A 33 -26.06 6.29 -2.70
N SER A 34 -25.90 7.58 -2.40
CA SER A 34 -27.04 8.44 -2.07
C SER A 34 -26.82 9.89 -2.47
N SER A 35 -26.85 10.16 -3.78
CA SER A 35 -27.71 11.17 -4.41
C SER A 35 -27.31 11.31 -5.88
N HIS A 36 -28.33 11.46 -6.71
CA HIS A 36 -28.33 11.41 -8.15
C HIS A 36 -27.67 12.69 -8.72
N GLU A 37 -26.41 12.63 -9.13
CA GLU A 37 -25.82 13.64 -10.02
C GLU A 37 -24.85 12.95 -10.98
N GLU A 38 -25.06 13.15 -12.28
CA GLU A 38 -24.28 12.59 -13.37
C GLU A 38 -22.83 13.10 -13.29
N HIS A 39 -21.95 12.34 -12.65
CA HIS A 39 -20.51 12.55 -12.74
C HIS A 39 -19.93 11.72 -13.90
N PRO A 40 -19.24 12.34 -14.88
CA PRO A 40 -18.45 11.58 -15.84
C PRO A 40 -17.18 11.14 -15.11
N ALA A 41 -17.21 9.97 -14.47
CA ALA A 41 -16.05 9.40 -13.81
C ALA A 41 -15.45 8.32 -14.70
N GLU A 42 -14.75 8.75 -15.77
CA GLU A 42 -13.61 7.97 -16.20
C GLU A 42 -12.64 7.97 -15.01
N HIS A 43 -12.54 6.84 -14.33
CA HIS A 43 -11.56 6.66 -13.27
C HIS A 43 -10.17 6.80 -13.92
N PRO A 44 -9.36 7.78 -13.53
CA PRO A 44 -8.03 7.95 -14.09
C PRO A 44 -7.21 6.67 -13.88
N THR A 45 -6.62 6.16 -14.96
CA THR A 45 -5.82 4.93 -14.90
C THR A 45 -4.51 5.18 -14.15
N ALA A 46 -3.82 4.12 -13.69
CA ALA A 46 -2.49 4.24 -13.08
C ALA A 46 -1.47 5.02 -13.94
N ALA A 47 -1.70 5.13 -15.25
CA ALA A 47 -0.89 5.93 -16.17
C ALA A 47 -0.97 7.46 -15.91
N GLU A 48 -2.05 7.95 -15.30
CA GLU A 48 -2.25 9.39 -15.05
C GLU A 48 -1.70 9.83 -13.67
N HIS A 49 -1.49 8.90 -12.74
CA HIS A 49 -1.07 9.20 -11.37
C HIS A 49 0.45 9.19 -11.12
N GLY A 50 1.25 8.60 -12.02
CA GLY A 50 2.72 8.51 -11.91
C GLY A 50 3.21 7.25 -11.18
N GLN A 51 4.39 7.30 -10.56
CA GLN A 51 4.95 6.19 -9.78
C GLN A 51 4.03 5.86 -8.59
N SER A 52 3.78 4.57 -8.35
CA SER A 52 3.00 4.08 -7.21
C SER A 52 3.88 3.24 -6.28
N HIS A 53 3.76 3.47 -4.98
CA HIS A 53 4.42 2.70 -3.94
C HIS A 53 3.39 2.18 -2.93
N ILE A 54 3.50 0.91 -2.55
CA ILE A 54 2.62 0.27 -1.56
C ILE A 54 3.43 -0.03 -0.30
N VAL A 55 2.91 0.42 0.84
CA VAL A 55 3.48 0.18 2.16
C VAL A 55 2.57 -0.75 2.95
N LEU A 56 3.18 -1.72 3.62
CA LEU A 56 2.54 -2.66 4.53
C LEU A 56 3.12 -2.42 5.91
N ALA A 57 2.32 -1.90 6.84
CA ALA A 57 2.78 -1.57 8.19
C ALA A 57 1.86 -2.19 9.26
N PRO A 58 2.34 -3.20 10.01
CA PRO A 58 1.63 -3.73 11.17
C PRO A 58 1.36 -2.65 12.22
N PHE A 59 0.25 -2.76 12.94
CA PHE A 59 0.00 -1.88 14.08
C PHE A 59 0.66 -2.41 15.35
N ALA A 60 1.01 -1.49 16.25
CA ALA A 60 1.25 -1.85 17.63
C ALA A 60 -0.04 -2.42 18.27
N GLU A 61 0.13 -3.19 19.34
CA GLU A 61 -0.98 -3.85 20.02
C GLU A 61 -2.08 -2.85 20.42
N GLY A 62 -3.31 -3.11 20.01
CA GLY A 62 -4.48 -2.27 20.30
C GLY A 62 -4.55 -0.94 19.54
N LYS A 63 -3.61 -0.63 18.63
CA LYS A 63 -3.57 0.68 17.94
C LYS A 63 -4.41 0.79 16.67
N ALA A 64 -5.01 -0.30 16.18
CA ALA A 64 -5.74 -0.29 14.91
C ALA A 64 -6.99 0.64 14.91
N GLU A 65 -7.71 0.73 16.04
CA GLU A 65 -8.85 1.65 16.16
C GLU A 65 -8.38 3.11 16.27
N ALA A 66 -7.32 3.35 17.04
CA ALA A 66 -6.70 4.66 17.16
C ALA A 66 -6.19 5.17 15.80
N TRP A 67 -5.62 4.30 14.97
CA TRP A 67 -5.20 4.65 13.62
C TRP A 67 -6.38 5.06 12.74
N GLN A 68 -7.51 4.35 12.77
CA GLN A 68 -8.69 4.71 11.96
C GLN A 68 -9.26 6.08 12.33
N ALA A 69 -9.37 6.34 13.64
CA ALA A 69 -9.84 7.63 14.14
C ALA A 69 -8.89 8.76 13.72
N TRP A 70 -7.59 8.59 13.95
CA TRP A 70 -6.57 9.55 13.55
C TRP A 70 -6.55 9.78 12.03
N ALA A 71 -6.59 8.73 11.21
CA ALA A 71 -6.55 8.85 9.75
C ALA A 71 -7.78 9.61 9.21
N THR A 72 -8.95 9.41 9.83
CA THR A 72 -10.17 10.15 9.47
C THR A 72 -10.06 11.63 9.83
N GLU A 73 -9.54 11.94 11.02
CA GLU A 73 -9.30 13.31 11.47
C GLU A 73 -8.27 14.01 10.57
N TRP A 74 -7.14 13.35 10.32
CA TRP A 74 -6.08 13.84 9.45
C TRP A 74 -6.57 14.10 8.02
N ALA A 75 -7.34 13.17 7.44
CA ALA A 75 -7.90 13.35 6.10
C ALA A 75 -8.95 14.47 6.01
N SER A 76 -9.50 14.91 7.15
CA SER A 76 -10.43 16.04 7.22
C SER A 76 -9.71 17.40 7.24
N ASP A 77 -8.40 17.45 7.48
CA ASP A 77 -7.56 18.65 7.35
C ASP A 77 -7.10 18.82 5.89
N GLU A 78 -8.03 19.24 5.02
CA GLU A 78 -7.79 19.35 3.57
C GLU A 78 -6.55 20.21 3.24
N GLU A 79 -6.38 21.36 3.91
CA GLU A 79 -5.26 22.26 3.68
C GLU A 79 -3.93 21.61 4.09
N GLY A 80 -3.88 20.98 5.27
CA GLY A 80 -2.70 20.28 5.76
C GLY A 80 -2.32 19.10 4.86
N VAL A 81 -3.29 18.30 4.43
CA VAL A 81 -3.07 17.17 3.51
C VAL A 81 -2.56 17.65 2.16
N VAL A 82 -3.14 18.71 1.59
CA VAL A 82 -2.67 19.27 0.31
C VAL A 82 -1.26 19.85 0.45
N ALA A 83 -0.95 20.53 1.55
CA ALA A 83 0.39 21.06 1.80
C ALA A 83 1.42 19.92 1.96
N PHE A 84 1.08 18.89 2.73
CA PHE A 84 1.88 17.68 2.91
C PHE A 84 2.17 16.99 1.57
N ASN A 85 1.13 16.73 0.78
CA ASN A 85 1.26 16.08 -0.52
C ASN A 85 2.15 16.90 -1.47
N LYS A 86 2.00 18.23 -1.49
CA LYS A 86 2.86 19.10 -2.30
C LYS A 86 4.32 19.05 -1.86
N ARG A 87 4.59 19.12 -0.54
CA ARG A 87 5.96 19.07 0.00
C ARG A 87 6.67 17.79 -0.41
N HIS A 88 5.97 16.65 -0.36
CA HIS A 88 6.56 15.34 -0.62
C HIS A 88 6.29 14.81 -2.03
N GLY A 89 5.80 15.64 -2.96
CA GLY A 89 5.57 15.25 -4.35
C GLY A 89 4.59 14.09 -4.51
N LEU A 90 3.53 14.06 -3.69
CA LEU A 90 2.46 13.07 -3.77
C LEU A 90 1.27 13.63 -4.55
N THR A 91 0.68 12.80 -5.40
CA THR A 91 -0.54 13.10 -6.16
C THR A 91 -1.76 12.44 -5.53
N ARG A 92 -1.56 11.31 -4.82
CA ARG A 92 -2.62 10.61 -4.10
C ARG A 92 -2.06 9.77 -2.97
N GLN A 93 -2.85 9.67 -1.90
CA GLN A 93 -2.65 8.71 -0.83
C GLN A 93 -3.96 7.98 -0.53
N ALA A 94 -3.88 6.71 -0.18
CA ALA A 94 -5.02 5.94 0.28
C ALA A 94 -4.58 4.87 1.28
N GLY A 95 -5.37 4.66 2.33
CA GLY A 95 -5.08 3.70 3.39
C GLY A 95 -6.24 2.73 3.59
N TRP A 96 -5.92 1.45 3.78
CA TRP A 96 -6.89 0.41 4.09
C TRP A 96 -6.45 -0.37 5.32
N LEU A 97 -7.40 -0.61 6.24
CA LEU A 97 -7.20 -1.54 7.34
C LEU A 97 -7.35 -2.97 6.84
N CYS A 98 -6.31 -3.78 7.01
CA CYS A 98 -6.31 -5.20 6.70
C CYS A 98 -6.28 -6.02 7.99
N GLN A 99 -7.23 -6.95 8.14
CA GLN A 99 -7.20 -7.95 9.21
C GLN A 99 -6.44 -9.18 8.71
N THR A 100 -5.37 -9.56 9.39
CA THR A 100 -4.59 -10.77 9.06
C THR A 100 -4.55 -11.73 10.25
N PRO A 101 -4.25 -13.02 10.03
CA PRO A 101 -4.02 -13.96 11.13
C PRO A 101 -2.88 -13.54 12.08
N GLY A 102 -1.93 -12.73 11.61
CA GLY A 102 -0.82 -12.20 12.41
C GLY A 102 -1.15 -10.89 13.15
N GLY A 103 -2.38 -10.39 13.04
CA GLY A 103 -2.82 -9.12 13.59
C GLY A 103 -3.23 -8.10 12.52
N PRO A 104 -3.84 -6.98 12.94
CA PRO A 104 -4.24 -5.92 12.01
C PRO A 104 -3.01 -5.16 11.49
N MET A 105 -3.09 -4.71 10.24
CA MET A 105 -2.09 -3.85 9.62
C MET A 105 -2.74 -2.85 8.66
N VAL A 106 -2.00 -1.82 8.27
CA VAL A 106 -2.40 -0.93 7.19
C VAL A 106 -1.74 -1.34 5.88
N VAL A 107 -2.51 -1.24 4.80
CA VAL A 107 -2.01 -1.15 3.42
C VAL A 107 -2.13 0.30 3.00
N VAL A 108 -1.03 0.96 2.65
CA VAL A 108 -1.03 2.35 2.19
C VAL A 108 -0.53 2.40 0.76
N LEU A 109 -1.25 3.13 -0.08
CA LEU A 109 -0.83 3.52 -1.41
C LEU A 109 -0.34 4.96 -1.39
N HIS A 110 0.85 5.19 -1.92
CA HIS A 110 1.38 6.50 -2.25
C HIS A 110 1.57 6.59 -3.75
N GLU A 111 1.05 7.65 -4.37
CA GLU A 111 1.24 7.91 -5.79
C GLU A 111 1.88 9.28 -5.97
N GLY A 112 2.72 9.40 -7.00
CA GLY A 112 3.46 10.61 -7.33
C GLY A 112 4.97 10.41 -7.33
N PRO A 113 5.73 11.38 -7.86
CA PRO A 113 7.19 11.28 -8.00
C PRO A 113 7.95 11.13 -6.67
N GLY A 114 7.37 11.55 -5.54
CA GLY A 114 7.97 11.34 -4.21
C GLY A 114 7.49 10.10 -3.47
N SER A 115 6.63 9.27 -4.08
CA SER A 115 6.03 8.10 -3.43
C SER A 115 7.06 7.10 -2.87
N ALA A 116 8.14 6.85 -3.62
CA ALA A 116 9.20 5.91 -3.22
C ALA A 116 10.11 6.44 -2.10
N THR A 117 10.23 7.76 -1.95
CA THR A 117 11.13 8.40 -0.97
C THR A 117 10.40 8.97 0.24
N LEU A 118 9.06 8.95 0.25
CA LEU A 118 8.23 9.63 1.24
C LEU A 118 8.67 9.39 2.69
N MET A 119 8.90 8.12 3.06
CA MET A 119 9.23 7.81 4.45
C MET A 119 10.59 8.38 4.86
N GLN A 120 11.55 8.39 3.94
CA GLN A 120 12.85 9.00 4.16
C GLN A 120 12.73 10.52 4.25
N THR A 121 12.02 11.16 3.32
CA THR A 121 11.88 12.62 3.30
C THR A 121 11.09 13.15 4.49
N MET A 122 10.15 12.38 5.01
CA MET A 122 9.47 12.70 6.28
C MET A 122 10.41 12.62 7.48
N ALA A 123 11.25 11.58 7.57
CA ALA A 123 12.19 11.39 8.67
C ALA A 123 13.25 12.50 8.72
N GLU A 124 13.63 13.03 7.56
CA GLU A 124 14.61 14.12 7.41
C GLU A 124 14.00 15.53 7.49
N SER A 125 12.67 15.64 7.59
CA SER A 125 11.95 16.92 7.55
C SER A 125 11.91 17.62 8.92
N ASP A 126 12.23 18.91 8.92
CA ASP A 126 12.05 19.81 10.07
C ASP A 126 10.67 20.49 10.09
N ASP A 127 9.79 20.23 9.11
CA ASP A 127 8.45 20.81 9.09
C ASP A 127 7.65 20.29 10.31
N PRO A 128 7.05 21.18 11.13
CA PRO A 128 6.32 20.76 12.33
C PRO A 128 5.18 19.77 12.07
N TYR A 129 4.62 19.78 10.85
CA TYR A 129 3.60 18.83 10.42
C TYR A 129 4.20 17.43 10.25
N ASP A 130 5.34 17.33 9.57
CA ASP A 130 6.02 16.07 9.31
C ASP A 130 6.57 15.46 10.60
N VAL A 131 7.16 16.28 11.48
CA VAL A 131 7.63 15.85 12.82
C VAL A 131 6.49 15.25 13.64
N LYS A 132 5.32 15.90 13.67
CA LYS A 132 4.14 15.37 14.35
C LYS A 132 3.63 14.08 13.71
N MET A 133 3.64 14.02 12.37
CA MET A 133 3.20 12.84 11.64
C MET A 133 4.11 11.64 11.90
N VAL A 134 5.43 11.80 11.85
CA VAL A 134 6.41 10.75 12.16
C VAL A 134 6.23 10.25 13.59
N ALA A 135 6.03 11.15 14.56
CA ALA A 135 5.78 10.78 15.96
C ALA A 135 4.50 9.96 16.11
N GLN A 136 3.41 10.41 15.48
CA GLN A 136 2.12 9.71 15.53
C GLN A 136 2.19 8.34 14.86
N LEU A 137 2.79 8.23 13.67
CA LEU A 137 2.97 6.96 12.97
C LEU A 137 3.84 6.00 13.81
N SER A 138 4.90 6.51 14.43
CA SER A 138 5.77 5.71 15.29
C SER A 138 5.02 5.11 16.47
N GLU A 139 4.15 5.90 17.12
CA GLU A 139 3.30 5.41 18.21
C GLU A 139 2.29 4.36 17.73
N LEU A 140 1.66 4.59 16.57
CA LEU A 140 0.61 3.71 16.04
C LEU A 140 1.17 2.35 15.57
N HIS A 141 2.40 2.32 15.08
CA HIS A 141 3.04 1.11 14.55
C HIS A 141 4.05 0.47 15.49
N GLY A 142 4.49 1.17 16.55
CA GLY A 142 5.48 0.68 17.50
C GLY A 142 6.89 0.56 16.89
N VAL A 143 7.17 1.35 15.85
CA VAL A 143 8.45 1.40 15.13
C VAL A 143 8.93 2.84 15.13
N ASP A 144 10.22 3.06 15.31
CA ASP A 144 10.80 4.40 15.16
C ASP A 144 10.99 4.74 13.68
N PHE A 145 10.13 5.60 13.14
CA PHE A 145 10.23 6.08 11.76
C PHE A 145 11.16 7.29 11.58
N SER A 146 11.76 7.81 12.65
CA SER A 146 12.78 8.87 12.55
C SER A 146 14.19 8.32 12.31
N GLY A 147 14.38 7.02 12.52
CA GLY A 147 15.65 6.33 12.34
C GLY A 147 15.87 5.81 10.92
N GLU A 148 16.93 5.01 10.76
CA GLU A 148 17.23 4.33 9.50
C GLU A 148 16.08 3.36 9.13
N MET A 149 15.47 3.59 7.98
CA MET A 149 14.45 2.71 7.43
C MET A 149 15.07 1.36 7.03
N PRO A 150 14.40 0.21 7.27
CA PRO A 150 14.83 -1.05 6.69
C PRO A 150 14.95 -0.95 5.15
N PRO A 151 15.84 -1.75 4.54
CA PRO A 151 15.99 -1.75 3.09
C PRO A 151 14.65 -2.07 2.41
N ALA A 152 14.39 -1.40 1.29
CA ALA A 152 13.21 -1.67 0.49
C ALA A 152 13.15 -3.16 0.09
N PRO A 153 11.94 -3.76 0.02
CA PRO A 153 11.78 -5.12 -0.45
C PRO A 153 12.41 -5.31 -1.85
N ALA A 154 13.13 -6.41 -2.04
CA ALA A 154 13.67 -6.75 -3.35
C ALA A 154 12.54 -7.21 -4.29
N ILE A 155 12.54 -6.70 -5.52
CA ILE A 155 11.69 -7.25 -6.59
C ILE A 155 12.15 -8.68 -6.86
N VAL A 156 11.26 -9.64 -6.63
CA VAL A 156 11.52 -11.06 -6.91
C VAL A 156 11.10 -11.44 -8.32
N PHE A 157 10.00 -10.86 -8.81
CA PHE A 157 9.53 -11.01 -10.18
C PHE A 157 8.86 -9.71 -10.65
N ASP A 158 9.03 -9.40 -11.92
CA ASP A 158 8.33 -8.32 -12.62
C ASP A 158 8.04 -8.80 -14.04
N THR A 159 6.77 -8.98 -14.36
CA THR A 159 6.32 -9.46 -15.67
C THR A 159 6.09 -8.31 -16.65
N SER A 160 6.53 -7.08 -16.35
CA SER A 160 6.45 -5.93 -17.25
C SER A 160 7.69 -5.73 -18.14
N GLN A 161 8.79 -6.45 -17.86
CA GLN A 161 9.99 -6.43 -18.70
C GLN A 161 9.76 -7.15 -20.05
N GLU A 162 10.69 -7.00 -21.00
CA GLU A 162 10.62 -7.57 -22.38
C GLU A 162 9.96 -8.96 -22.41
N GLY A 163 8.87 -9.10 -23.19
CA GLY A 163 8.06 -10.32 -23.26
C GLY A 163 6.74 -10.26 -22.46
N SER A 164 6.47 -9.15 -21.76
CA SER A 164 5.18 -8.88 -21.14
C SER A 164 4.05 -8.81 -22.18
N TRP A 165 2.86 -9.30 -21.83
CA TRP A 165 1.70 -9.21 -22.72
C TRP A 165 1.31 -7.74 -22.90
N VAL A 166 1.40 -7.25 -24.14
CA VAL A 166 0.93 -5.92 -24.51
C VAL A 166 -0.43 -6.08 -25.20
N PRO A 167 -1.48 -5.36 -24.76
CA PRO A 167 -2.76 -5.36 -25.47
C PRO A 167 -2.56 -5.04 -26.95
N GLY A 168 -2.97 -5.95 -27.84
CA GLY A 168 -2.80 -5.80 -29.30
C GLY A 168 -1.45 -6.28 -29.87
N SER A 169 -0.55 -6.82 -29.05
CA SER A 169 0.57 -7.62 -29.58
C SER A 169 0.04 -8.90 -30.23
N GLU A 170 0.51 -9.20 -31.45
CA GLU A 170 0.15 -10.44 -32.12
C GLU A 170 0.64 -11.61 -31.27
N HIS A 171 -0.26 -12.52 -30.88
CA HIS A 171 0.14 -13.78 -30.26
C HIS A 171 1.14 -14.48 -31.18
N PRO A 172 2.28 -15.00 -30.68
CA PRO A 172 3.15 -15.86 -31.48
C PRO A 172 2.33 -17.08 -31.90
N THR A 173 1.91 -17.14 -33.16
CA THR A 173 1.11 -18.21 -33.74
C THR A 173 1.92 -19.45 -34.10
N GLU A 174 3.21 -19.47 -33.81
CA GLU A 174 4.09 -20.58 -34.16
C GLU A 174 4.15 -21.59 -33.00
N HIS A 175 3.29 -22.60 -33.09
CA HIS A 175 3.59 -23.91 -32.50
C HIS A 175 4.77 -24.51 -33.28
N PRO A 176 5.92 -24.80 -32.64
CA PRO A 176 6.99 -25.53 -33.32
C PRO A 176 6.50 -26.95 -33.64
N GLU A 177 6.67 -27.35 -34.90
CA GLU A 177 6.40 -28.70 -35.42
C GLU A 177 7.33 -29.76 -34.81
#